data_AF-A0A4Q5QWN5-F1
#
_entry.id   AF-A0A4Q5QWN5-F1
#
_cell.length_a   1.000
_cell.length_b   1.000
_cell.length_c   1.000
_cell.angle_alpha   90.00
_cell.angle_beta   90.00
_cell.angle_gamma   90.00
#
_symmetry.space_group_name_H-M   'P 1'
#
loop_
_entity.id
_entity.type
_entity.pdbx_description
1 polymer ?
#
loop_
_entity_poly.entity_id
_entity_poly.type
_entity_poly.pdbx_seq_one_letter_code
_entity_poly.pdbx_strand_id
1 'polypeptide(L)'
;MMNKFFILLFLCSCSFRPNQAEQIDPVKAQVTETLRKQIIKNADWALTQQPLTVTAYPAKRSAGGLHDFYSEGDYWWPDPANIDSPYVQRDGMTNPDNFTAHREAMIRFSRIVGALASAYIITGNEQYATQAISHCKAWFSDPATRMNPSLLFAQAIKGRATGRGIGIIDTIQLMEVVQGLLAMQHASVMDKDTWTSFQQWFAEYIKWLVTHPYGKAEMEAKNNHGTCWVMQVSVFAKFTGDEQMLEFCRNRFKTKLL
;
A
#
# COMPACT_ATOMS: atom_id res chain seq x y z
N MET A 1 68.19 -46.04 -17.43
CA MET A 1 67.60 -44.77 -16.98
C MET A 1 66.08 -44.87 -17.09
N MET A 2 65.38 -45.11 -15.98
CA MET A 2 63.91 -45.18 -15.92
C MET A 2 63.40 -43.99 -15.12
N ASN A 3 62.67 -43.07 -15.77
CA ASN A 3 61.99 -41.95 -15.10
C ASN A 3 60.68 -42.46 -14.49
N LYS A 4 60.56 -42.34 -13.16
CA LYS A 4 59.30 -42.51 -12.42
C LYS A 4 58.60 -41.16 -12.31
N PHE A 5 57.40 -41.03 -12.88
CA PHE A 5 56.49 -39.92 -12.61
C PHE A 5 55.75 -40.18 -11.28
N PHE A 6 55.88 -39.27 -10.32
CA PHE A 6 55.04 -39.22 -9.13
C PHE A 6 53.81 -38.35 -9.42
N ILE A 7 52.62 -38.94 -9.32
CA ILE A 7 51.35 -38.20 -9.33
C ILE A 7 51.03 -37.82 -7.88
N LEU A 8 51.01 -36.52 -7.59
CA LEU A 8 50.58 -35.97 -6.31
C LEU A 8 49.05 -35.84 -6.32
N LEU A 9 48.35 -36.63 -5.49
CA LEU A 9 46.91 -36.46 -5.25
C LEU A 9 46.71 -35.30 -4.26
N PHE A 10 46.13 -34.18 -4.71
CA PHE A 10 45.64 -33.12 -3.83
C PHE A 10 44.26 -33.52 -3.27
N LEU A 11 44.22 -33.93 -2.01
CA LEU A 11 42.95 -34.09 -1.28
C LEU A 11 42.44 -32.71 -0.87
N CYS A 12 41.46 -32.20 -1.60
CA CYS A 12 40.74 -30.97 -1.28
C CYS A 12 39.76 -31.26 -0.13
N SER A 13 40.14 -30.92 1.10
CA SER A 13 39.27 -31.02 2.28
C SER A 13 38.20 -29.93 2.23
N CYS A 14 37.03 -30.28 1.69
CA CYS A 14 35.82 -29.46 1.81
C CYS A 14 35.43 -29.39 3.29
N SER A 15 35.69 -28.24 3.92
CA SER A 15 35.27 -27.96 5.28
C SER A 15 33.77 -27.69 5.29
N PHE A 16 32.97 -28.67 5.71
CA PHE A 16 31.55 -28.47 6.02
C PHE A 16 31.44 -27.44 7.16
N ARG A 17 31.03 -26.21 6.85
CA ARG A 17 30.57 -25.26 7.86
C ARG A 17 29.13 -25.63 8.23
N PRO A 18 28.83 -25.99 9.50
CA PRO A 18 27.45 -26.16 9.91
C PRO A 18 26.71 -24.82 9.75
N ASN A 19 25.50 -24.90 9.20
CA ASN A 19 24.58 -23.79 9.02
C ASN A 19 24.41 -23.08 10.37
N GLN A 20 24.85 -21.82 10.51
CA GLN A 20 24.56 -21.03 11.70
C GLN A 20 23.05 -20.85 11.77
N ALA A 21 22.39 -21.53 12.71
CA ALA A 21 21.01 -21.21 13.05
C ALA A 21 20.96 -19.72 13.38
N GLU A 22 20.14 -18.97 12.64
CA GLU A 22 19.94 -17.54 12.84
C GLU A 22 19.60 -17.31 14.32
N GLN A 23 20.46 -16.61 15.07
CA GLN A 23 20.15 -16.22 16.44
C GLN A 23 18.90 -15.35 16.39
N ILE A 24 17.80 -15.84 16.96
CA ILE A 24 16.55 -15.09 17.05
C ILE A 24 16.85 -13.83 17.87
N ASP A 25 16.67 -12.66 17.26
CA ASP A 25 16.76 -11.36 17.92
C ASP A 25 15.89 -11.35 19.19
N PRO A 26 16.48 -11.18 20.39
CA PRO A 26 15.75 -11.19 21.66
C PRO A 26 14.59 -10.18 21.70
N VAL A 27 14.74 -9.02 21.05
CA VAL A 27 13.69 -8.01 20.98
C VAL A 27 12.53 -8.51 20.11
N LYS A 28 12.84 -9.11 18.95
CA LYS A 28 11.82 -9.71 18.07
C LYS A 28 11.06 -10.83 18.77
N ALA A 29 11.73 -11.66 19.55
CA ALA A 29 11.08 -12.72 20.35
C ALA A 29 10.12 -12.13 21.39
N GLN A 30 10.55 -11.12 22.15
CA GLN A 30 9.72 -10.47 23.16
C GLN A 30 8.51 -9.75 22.55
N VAL A 31 8.69 -9.02 21.44
CA VAL A 31 7.60 -8.36 20.71
C VAL A 31 6.61 -9.40 20.20
N THR A 32 7.11 -10.49 19.62
CA THR A 32 6.27 -11.57 19.12
C THR A 32 5.43 -12.16 20.25
N GLU A 33 6.03 -12.51 21.37
CA GLU A 33 5.30 -13.08 22.51
C GLU A 33 4.23 -12.12 23.05
N THR A 34 4.58 -10.85 23.21
CA THR A 34 3.68 -9.81 23.73
C THR A 34 2.48 -9.60 22.81
N LEU A 35 2.68 -9.57 21.50
CA LEU A 35 1.64 -9.23 20.52
C LEU A 35 0.91 -10.45 19.94
N ARG A 36 1.42 -11.67 20.13
CA ARG A 36 0.93 -12.90 19.48
C ARG A 36 -0.59 -13.04 19.56
N LYS A 37 -1.15 -12.90 20.76
CA LYS A 37 -2.60 -13.06 20.98
C LYS A 37 -3.42 -12.07 20.13
N GLN A 38 -2.99 -10.81 20.06
CA GLN A 38 -3.69 -9.78 19.30
C GLN A 38 -3.50 -9.95 17.78
N ILE A 39 -2.30 -10.35 17.35
CA ILE A 39 -1.99 -10.64 15.94
C ILE A 39 -2.88 -11.78 15.43
N ILE A 40 -2.94 -12.90 16.15
CA ILE A 40 -3.76 -14.05 15.76
C ILE A 40 -5.24 -13.69 15.75
N LYS A 41 -5.74 -12.99 16.79
CA LYS A 41 -7.14 -12.52 16.81
C LYS A 41 -7.50 -11.65 15.59
N ASN A 42 -6.61 -10.74 15.19
CA ASN A 42 -6.84 -9.88 14.03
C ASN A 42 -6.78 -10.69 12.72
N ALA A 43 -5.88 -11.67 12.63
CA ALA A 43 -5.75 -12.52 11.46
C ALA A 43 -6.94 -13.48 11.31
N ASP A 44 -7.46 -14.04 12.41
CA ASP A 44 -8.68 -14.86 12.40
C ASP A 44 -9.87 -14.05 11.86
N TRP A 45 -10.03 -12.79 12.30
CA TRP A 45 -11.01 -11.88 11.72
C TRP A 45 -10.74 -11.68 10.22
N ALA A 46 -9.50 -11.38 9.83
CA ALA A 46 -9.13 -11.09 8.45
C ALA A 46 -9.34 -12.29 7.51
N LEU A 47 -9.15 -13.53 7.98
CA LEU A 47 -9.40 -14.77 7.23
C LEU A 47 -10.87 -14.94 6.84
N THR A 48 -11.80 -14.38 7.61
CA THR A 48 -13.24 -14.42 7.30
C THR A 48 -13.68 -13.35 6.29
N GLN A 49 -12.80 -12.40 5.97
CA GLN A 49 -13.14 -11.23 5.15
C GLN A 49 -13.05 -11.53 3.65
N GLN A 50 -14.10 -11.15 2.91
CA GLN A 50 -14.09 -11.18 1.45
C GLN A 50 -13.46 -9.91 0.83
N PRO A 51 -12.83 -10.02 -0.36
CA PRO A 51 -12.36 -8.86 -1.11
C PRO A 51 -13.52 -7.93 -1.47
N LEU A 52 -13.41 -6.66 -1.10
CA LEU A 52 -14.36 -5.60 -1.44
C LEU A 52 -13.55 -4.36 -1.83
N THR A 53 -13.74 -3.90 -3.06
CA THR A 53 -12.98 -2.79 -3.66
C THR A 53 -13.91 -1.62 -3.97
N VAL A 54 -13.41 -0.58 -4.64
CA VAL A 54 -14.20 0.56 -5.15
C VAL A 54 -15.42 0.10 -5.97
N THR A 55 -15.29 -0.98 -6.73
CA THR A 55 -16.37 -1.48 -7.60
C THR A 55 -17.59 -2.02 -6.82
N ALA A 56 -17.42 -2.37 -5.54
CA ALA A 56 -18.50 -2.81 -4.67
C ALA A 56 -19.39 -1.66 -4.18
N TYR A 57 -18.96 -0.40 -4.36
CA TYR A 57 -19.63 0.78 -3.78
C TYR A 57 -19.86 1.88 -4.82
N PRO A 58 -20.83 1.74 -5.74
CA PRO A 58 -21.09 2.75 -6.77
C PRO A 58 -21.38 4.15 -6.18
N ALA A 59 -20.50 5.10 -6.46
CA ALA A 59 -20.64 6.49 -6.01
C ALA A 59 -21.47 7.32 -7.01
N LYS A 60 -22.78 7.41 -6.80
CA LYS A 60 -23.69 8.17 -7.69
C LYS A 60 -23.31 9.64 -7.89
N ARG A 61 -22.58 10.24 -6.93
CA ARG A 61 -22.11 11.63 -6.97
C ARG A 61 -20.74 11.80 -7.65
N SER A 62 -20.08 10.69 -8.00
CA SER A 62 -18.80 10.72 -8.70
C SER A 62 -18.97 11.09 -10.17
N ALA A 63 -18.02 11.84 -10.70
CA ALA A 63 -17.87 12.04 -12.15
C ALA A 63 -17.03 10.93 -12.81
N GLY A 64 -16.50 9.99 -12.02
CA GLY A 64 -15.71 8.85 -12.48
C GLY A 64 -16.54 7.59 -12.73
N GLY A 65 -15.87 6.57 -13.27
CA GLY A 65 -16.44 5.25 -13.49
C GLY A 65 -16.36 4.32 -12.28
N LEU A 66 -16.82 3.08 -12.46
CA LEU A 66 -16.90 2.06 -11.42
C LEU A 66 -15.54 1.73 -10.76
N HIS A 67 -14.46 1.84 -11.53
CA HIS A 67 -13.08 1.53 -11.09
C HIS A 67 -12.36 2.74 -10.48
N ASP A 68 -12.99 3.92 -10.46
CA ASP A 68 -12.37 5.13 -9.96
C ASP A 68 -12.64 5.34 -8.47
N PHE A 69 -11.59 5.64 -7.71
CA PHE A 69 -11.74 6.03 -6.32
C PHE A 69 -12.42 7.40 -6.21
N TYR A 70 -13.27 7.54 -5.20
CA TYR A 70 -14.12 8.71 -5.00
C TYR A 70 -14.25 8.97 -3.50
N SER A 71 -14.13 10.23 -3.13
CA SER A 71 -14.40 10.72 -1.80
C SER A 71 -14.83 12.17 -1.88
N GLU A 72 -15.44 12.68 -0.83
CA GLU A 72 -15.85 14.07 -0.73
C GLU A 72 -14.99 14.82 0.29
N GLY A 73 -14.83 16.14 0.10
CA GLY A 73 -14.09 16.95 1.04
C GLY A 73 -14.79 16.98 2.41
N ASP A 74 -14.08 16.56 3.45
CA ASP A 74 -14.64 16.36 4.80
C ASP A 74 -15.39 17.59 5.33
N TYR A 75 -14.85 18.78 5.09
CA TYR A 75 -15.34 20.04 5.67
C TYR A 75 -16.26 20.83 4.75
N TRP A 76 -16.89 20.20 3.76
CA TRP A 76 -17.77 20.87 2.80
C TRP A 76 -19.23 20.48 3.03
N TRP A 77 -20.07 21.49 3.21
CA TRP A 77 -21.46 21.35 3.64
C TRP A 77 -22.43 22.00 2.66
N PRO A 78 -23.69 21.51 2.57
CA PRO A 78 -24.75 22.23 1.89
C PRO A 78 -24.87 23.68 2.39
N ASP A 79 -25.09 24.60 1.46
CA ASP A 79 -25.43 25.97 1.79
C ASP A 79 -26.89 26.01 2.28
N PRO A 80 -27.17 26.44 3.53
CA PRO A 80 -28.54 26.49 4.05
C PRO A 80 -29.40 27.52 3.32
N ALA A 81 -28.82 28.50 2.63
CA ALA A 81 -29.57 29.51 1.90
C ALA A 81 -30.14 28.98 0.58
N ASN A 82 -29.47 28.00 -0.05
CA ASN A 82 -29.93 27.39 -1.30
C ASN A 82 -29.35 25.97 -1.47
N ILE A 83 -30.23 24.98 -1.54
CA ILE A 83 -29.89 23.55 -1.64
C ILE A 83 -29.10 23.18 -2.91
N ASP A 84 -29.22 23.99 -3.97
CA ASP A 84 -28.55 23.80 -5.25
C ASP A 84 -27.23 24.57 -5.36
N SER A 85 -26.90 25.42 -4.38
CA SER A 85 -25.62 26.14 -4.35
C SER A 85 -24.42 25.19 -4.19
N PRO A 86 -23.24 25.61 -4.69
CA PRO A 86 -21.99 24.94 -4.36
C PRO A 86 -21.80 24.86 -2.85
N TYR A 87 -21.27 23.73 -2.36
CA TYR A 87 -21.04 23.55 -0.93
C TYR A 87 -20.15 24.65 -0.35
N VAL A 88 -20.30 24.94 0.93
CA VAL A 88 -19.51 25.92 1.69
C VAL A 88 -18.59 25.22 2.67
N GLN A 89 -17.42 25.78 2.89
CA GLN A 89 -16.44 25.20 3.81
C GLN A 89 -16.80 25.53 5.26
N ARG A 90 -16.78 24.53 6.14
CA ARG A 90 -16.87 24.65 7.60
C ARG A 90 -15.71 23.87 8.22
N ASP A 91 -14.58 24.55 8.36
CA ASP A 91 -13.33 23.91 8.76
C ASP A 91 -13.45 23.18 10.12
N GLY A 92 -12.84 22.01 10.22
CA GLY A 92 -12.91 21.14 11.40
C GLY A 92 -14.27 20.46 11.65
N MET A 93 -15.28 20.69 10.82
CA MET A 93 -16.59 20.06 10.94
C MET A 93 -16.78 19.03 9.82
N THR A 94 -16.64 17.75 10.12
CA THR A 94 -16.88 16.69 9.12
C THR A 94 -18.37 16.58 8.78
N ASN A 95 -18.70 16.66 7.49
CA ASN A 95 -20.05 16.44 7.00
C ASN A 95 -20.41 14.93 7.08
N PRO A 96 -21.42 14.54 7.89
CA PRO A 96 -21.81 13.14 8.03
C PRO A 96 -22.47 12.56 6.78
N ASP A 97 -22.95 13.40 5.86
CA ASP A 97 -23.59 12.96 4.61
C ASP A 97 -22.59 12.68 3.48
N ASN A 98 -21.29 12.83 3.76
CA ASN A 98 -20.24 12.53 2.81
C ASN A 98 -20.25 11.06 2.39
N PHE A 99 -19.90 10.81 1.14
CA PHE A 99 -19.62 9.47 0.66
C PHE A 99 -18.26 9.03 1.21
N THR A 100 -18.28 8.05 2.12
CA THR A 100 -17.08 7.52 2.78
C THR A 100 -16.72 6.09 2.35
N ALA A 101 -17.58 5.41 1.61
CA ALA A 101 -17.48 3.96 1.38
C ALA A 101 -16.14 3.52 0.75
N HIS A 102 -15.59 4.27 -0.21
CA HIS A 102 -14.29 3.93 -0.80
C HIS A 102 -13.14 4.10 0.20
N ARG A 103 -13.16 5.17 1.01
CA ARG A 103 -12.16 5.40 2.07
C ARG A 103 -12.24 4.30 3.13
N GLU A 104 -13.45 3.93 3.55
CA GLU A 104 -13.68 2.85 4.50
C GLU A 104 -13.23 1.49 3.95
N ALA A 105 -13.51 1.20 2.67
CA ALA A 105 -13.03 0.00 1.99
C ALA A 105 -11.49 -0.06 1.96
N MET A 106 -10.84 1.07 1.68
CA MET A 106 -9.37 1.19 1.67
C MET A 106 -8.77 0.98 3.07
N ILE A 107 -9.36 1.58 4.11
CA ILE A 107 -8.93 1.38 5.51
C ILE A 107 -9.11 -0.09 5.91
N ARG A 108 -10.26 -0.69 5.57
CA ARG A 108 -10.52 -2.11 5.83
C ARG A 108 -9.50 -3.00 5.12
N PHE A 109 -9.20 -2.71 3.85
CA PHE A 109 -8.20 -3.44 3.07
C PHE A 109 -6.82 -3.40 3.71
N SER A 110 -6.34 -2.20 4.09
CA SER A 110 -5.08 -2.02 4.82
C SER A 110 -5.03 -2.84 6.11
N ARG A 111 -6.09 -2.80 6.92
CA ARG A 111 -6.18 -3.58 8.16
C ARG A 111 -6.16 -5.10 7.93
N ILE A 112 -6.82 -5.58 6.87
CA ILE A 112 -6.82 -6.99 6.50
C ILE A 112 -5.41 -7.44 6.11
N VAL A 113 -4.75 -6.72 5.20
CA VAL A 113 -3.42 -7.09 4.72
C VAL A 113 -2.39 -7.00 5.85
N GLY A 114 -2.41 -5.94 6.66
CA GLY A 114 -1.51 -5.79 7.80
C GLY A 114 -1.68 -6.90 8.85
N ALA A 115 -2.93 -7.29 9.15
CA ALA A 115 -3.22 -8.39 10.07
C ALA A 115 -2.70 -9.74 9.56
N LEU A 116 -2.97 -10.05 8.28
CA LEU A 116 -2.54 -11.29 7.65
C LEU A 116 -1.01 -11.37 7.51
N ALA A 117 -0.37 -10.28 7.09
CA ALA A 117 1.09 -10.19 7.00
C ALA A 117 1.75 -10.36 8.37
N SER A 118 1.21 -9.70 9.42
CA SER A 118 1.71 -9.85 10.79
C SER A 118 1.65 -11.30 11.27
N ALA A 119 0.55 -12.01 11.00
CA ALA A 119 0.41 -13.42 11.36
C ALA A 119 1.31 -14.33 10.53
N TYR A 120 1.47 -14.06 9.23
CA TYR A 120 2.42 -14.77 8.38
C TYR A 120 3.85 -14.65 8.93
N ILE A 121 4.30 -13.44 9.29
CA ILE A 121 5.66 -13.21 9.84
C ILE A 121 5.94 -14.05 11.08
N ILE A 122 4.98 -14.21 12.00
CA ILE A 122 5.21 -14.88 13.29
C ILE A 122 4.85 -16.38 13.30
N THR A 123 4.25 -16.89 12.23
CA THR A 123 3.81 -18.30 12.14
C THR A 123 4.35 -19.05 10.93
N GLY A 124 4.70 -18.36 9.84
CA GLY A 124 5.01 -18.95 8.54
C GLY A 124 3.82 -19.62 7.86
N ASN A 125 2.59 -19.46 8.35
CA ASN A 125 1.42 -20.15 7.79
C ASN A 125 0.92 -19.49 6.49
N GLU A 126 1.04 -20.24 5.39
CA GLU A 126 0.71 -19.83 4.02
C GLU A 126 -0.76 -19.45 3.80
N GLN A 127 -1.68 -19.87 4.67
CA GLN A 127 -3.09 -19.48 4.56
C GLN A 127 -3.25 -17.94 4.64
N TYR A 128 -2.42 -17.28 5.45
CA TYR A 128 -2.49 -15.83 5.63
C TYR A 128 -2.02 -15.10 4.36
N ALA A 129 -0.93 -15.58 3.75
CA ALA A 129 -0.44 -15.04 2.47
C ALA A 129 -1.45 -15.27 1.35
N THR A 130 -2.03 -16.47 1.28
CA THR A 130 -3.07 -16.81 0.29
C THR A 130 -4.25 -15.85 0.39
N GLN A 131 -4.75 -15.61 1.61
CA GLN A 131 -5.85 -14.67 1.80
C GLN A 131 -5.45 -13.25 1.42
N ALA A 132 -4.30 -12.75 1.88
CA ALA A 132 -3.89 -11.38 1.59
C ALA A 132 -3.70 -11.12 0.09
N ILE A 133 -3.10 -12.07 -0.64
CA ILE A 133 -2.89 -12.00 -2.08
C ILE A 133 -4.22 -11.98 -2.82
N SER A 134 -5.25 -12.71 -2.35
CA SER A 134 -6.59 -12.65 -2.98
C SER A 134 -7.21 -11.24 -2.90
N HIS A 135 -7.04 -10.55 -1.77
CA HIS A 135 -7.47 -9.14 -1.62
C HIS A 135 -6.67 -8.23 -2.54
N CYS A 136 -5.35 -8.37 -2.61
CA CYS A 136 -4.50 -7.57 -3.49
C CYS A 136 -4.80 -7.79 -4.98
N LYS A 137 -5.09 -9.04 -5.41
CA LYS A 137 -5.55 -9.34 -6.77
C LYS A 137 -6.80 -8.56 -7.11
N ALA A 138 -7.80 -8.60 -6.22
CA ALA A 138 -9.04 -7.85 -6.43
C ALA A 138 -8.81 -6.33 -6.56
N TRP A 139 -7.95 -5.75 -5.72
CA TRP A 139 -7.70 -4.30 -5.72
C TRP A 139 -6.84 -3.82 -6.90
N PHE A 140 -5.90 -4.61 -7.39
CA PHE A 140 -4.86 -4.11 -8.30
C PHE A 140 -4.90 -4.71 -9.71
N SER A 141 -5.29 -5.97 -9.88
CA SER A 141 -5.08 -6.69 -11.15
C SER A 141 -6.33 -7.33 -11.73
N ASP A 142 -7.32 -7.68 -10.92
CA ASP A 142 -8.58 -8.26 -11.43
C ASP A 142 -9.36 -7.19 -12.23
N PRO A 143 -9.57 -7.36 -13.54
CA PRO A 143 -10.24 -6.37 -14.36
C PRO A 143 -11.70 -6.13 -13.96
N ALA A 144 -12.35 -7.04 -13.25
CA ALA A 144 -13.72 -6.86 -12.76
C ALA A 144 -13.79 -5.97 -11.52
N THR A 145 -12.73 -5.92 -10.71
CA THR A 145 -12.76 -5.26 -9.39
C THR A 145 -11.66 -4.24 -9.13
N ARG A 146 -10.62 -4.16 -9.96
CA ARG A 146 -9.44 -3.32 -9.69
C ARG A 146 -9.80 -1.86 -9.53
N MET A 147 -9.07 -1.14 -8.68
CA MET A 147 -9.08 0.31 -8.65
C MET A 147 -8.16 0.84 -9.75
N ASN A 148 -8.52 1.92 -10.44
CA ASN A 148 -7.61 2.61 -11.35
C ASN A 148 -6.47 3.29 -10.56
N PRO A 149 -5.21 3.28 -11.04
CA PRO A 149 -4.07 3.87 -10.34
C PRO A 149 -4.03 5.41 -10.46
N SER A 150 -5.10 6.07 -10.01
CA SER A 150 -5.24 7.53 -9.99
C SER A 150 -6.26 7.98 -8.94
N LEU A 151 -6.21 9.26 -8.55
CA LEU A 151 -7.17 9.90 -7.66
C LEU A 151 -7.81 11.13 -8.31
N LEU A 152 -8.35 10.95 -9.51
CA LEU A 152 -9.00 12.03 -10.28
C LEU A 152 -10.26 12.57 -9.61
N PHE A 153 -10.94 11.75 -8.79
CA PHE A 153 -12.22 12.09 -8.18
C PHE A 153 -12.20 12.07 -6.64
N ALA A 154 -11.01 12.15 -6.05
CA ALA A 154 -10.85 12.21 -4.61
C ALA A 154 -11.13 13.62 -4.05
N GLN A 155 -11.75 13.68 -2.89
CA GLN A 155 -12.16 14.90 -2.18
C GLN A 155 -12.89 15.92 -3.06
N ALA A 156 -13.84 15.42 -3.85
CA ALA A 156 -14.78 16.21 -4.64
C ALA A 156 -15.58 17.18 -3.76
N ILE A 157 -16.07 18.26 -4.37
CA ILE A 157 -16.93 19.25 -3.73
C ILE A 157 -18.08 19.56 -4.66
N LYS A 158 -19.32 19.32 -4.21
CA LYS A 158 -20.53 19.62 -4.98
C LYS A 158 -20.51 21.08 -5.46
N GLY A 159 -20.67 21.26 -6.78
CA GLY A 159 -20.70 22.58 -7.43
C GLY A 159 -19.35 23.30 -7.52
N ARG A 160 -18.22 22.68 -7.15
CA ARG A 160 -16.89 23.32 -7.22
C ARG A 160 -15.82 22.48 -7.91
N ALA A 161 -15.74 21.18 -7.62
CA ALA A 161 -14.67 20.33 -8.14
C ALA A 161 -15.11 18.86 -8.16
N THR A 162 -14.74 18.14 -9.22
CA THR A 162 -14.96 16.69 -9.34
C THR A 162 -13.91 15.87 -8.59
N GLY A 163 -12.76 16.48 -8.25
CA GLY A 163 -11.69 15.92 -7.42
C GLY A 163 -10.59 16.96 -7.21
N ARG A 164 -9.64 16.69 -6.31
CA ARG A 164 -8.56 17.63 -5.93
C ARG A 164 -7.29 16.91 -5.45
N GLY A 165 -6.14 17.59 -5.57
CA GLY A 165 -4.83 17.08 -5.14
C GLY A 165 -4.77 16.65 -3.67
N ILE A 166 -5.42 17.40 -2.78
CA ILE A 166 -5.48 17.08 -1.35
C ILE A 166 -6.14 15.72 -1.03
N GLY A 167 -6.86 15.14 -1.98
CA GLY A 167 -7.40 13.79 -1.86
C GLY A 167 -6.36 12.68 -1.91
N ILE A 168 -5.10 12.97 -2.27
CA ILE A 168 -4.01 11.97 -2.26
C ILE A 168 -3.72 11.43 -0.86
N ILE A 169 -4.05 12.18 0.19
CA ILE A 169 -3.96 11.69 1.56
C ILE A 169 -4.92 10.51 1.84
N ASP A 170 -5.99 10.32 1.06
CA ASP A 170 -6.94 9.23 1.26
C ASP A 170 -6.31 7.84 1.01
N THR A 171 -5.21 7.77 0.24
CA THR A 171 -4.51 6.51 -0.07
C THR A 171 -3.31 6.20 0.82
N ILE A 172 -3.06 6.96 1.89
CA ILE A 172 -1.95 6.64 2.84
C ILE A 172 -2.01 5.19 3.35
N GLN A 173 -3.21 4.62 3.38
CA GLN A 173 -3.49 3.24 3.76
C GLN A 173 -2.78 2.20 2.88
N LEU A 174 -2.48 2.53 1.61
CA LEU A 174 -1.77 1.63 0.70
C LEU A 174 -0.31 1.38 1.14
N MET A 175 0.27 2.23 2.00
CA MET A 175 1.61 1.98 2.53
C MET A 175 1.66 0.68 3.34
N GLU A 176 0.67 0.43 4.19
CA GLU A 176 0.57 -0.80 4.99
C GLU A 176 0.40 -2.03 4.08
N VAL A 177 -0.43 -1.89 3.03
CA VAL A 177 -0.63 -2.96 2.05
C VAL A 177 0.69 -3.35 1.38
N VAL A 178 1.48 -2.35 0.95
CA VAL A 178 2.77 -2.58 0.31
C VAL A 178 3.78 -3.21 1.28
N GLN A 179 3.82 -2.79 2.54
CA GLN A 179 4.67 -3.44 3.54
C GLN A 179 4.26 -4.89 3.77
N GLY A 180 2.96 -5.18 3.81
CA GLY A 180 2.44 -6.54 3.89
C GLY A 180 2.86 -7.39 2.68
N LEU A 181 2.73 -6.86 1.47
CA LEU A 181 3.19 -7.53 0.24
C LEU A 181 4.69 -7.84 0.29
N LEU A 182 5.53 -6.89 0.75
CA LEU A 182 6.97 -7.10 0.92
C LEU A 182 7.29 -8.20 1.94
N ALA A 183 6.52 -8.28 3.04
CA ALA A 183 6.69 -9.33 4.05
C ALA A 183 6.31 -10.73 3.53
N MET A 184 5.43 -10.80 2.53
CA MET A 184 4.93 -12.05 1.94
C MET A 184 5.50 -12.32 0.54
N GLN A 185 6.51 -11.57 0.08
CA GLN A 185 7.04 -11.66 -1.29
C GLN A 185 7.61 -13.03 -1.68
N HIS A 186 7.99 -13.84 -0.69
CA HIS A 186 8.54 -15.19 -0.86
C HIS A 186 7.55 -16.30 -0.47
N ALA A 187 6.29 -15.95 -0.18
CA ALA A 187 5.24 -16.94 0.04
C ALA A 187 5.05 -17.79 -1.22
N SER A 188 4.79 -19.08 -1.06
CA SER A 188 4.65 -20.02 -2.19
C SER A 188 3.52 -19.64 -3.16
N VAL A 189 2.49 -18.97 -2.66
CA VAL A 189 1.34 -18.45 -3.44
C VAL A 189 1.65 -17.15 -4.20
N MET A 190 2.77 -16.48 -3.91
CA MET A 190 3.20 -15.28 -4.65
C MET A 190 3.99 -15.69 -5.89
N ASP A 191 3.27 -15.99 -6.97
CA ASP A 191 3.90 -16.21 -8.28
C ASP A 191 4.45 -14.89 -8.89
N LYS A 192 5.36 -15.05 -9.86
CA LYS A 192 6.06 -13.92 -10.49
C LYS A 192 5.11 -12.98 -11.22
N ASP A 193 4.09 -13.52 -11.92
CA ASP A 193 3.17 -12.71 -12.73
C ASP A 193 2.26 -11.88 -11.82
N THR A 194 1.78 -12.47 -10.73
CA THR A 194 1.03 -11.79 -9.67
C THR A 194 1.87 -10.66 -9.08
N TRP A 195 3.11 -10.93 -8.67
CA TRP A 195 4.03 -9.92 -8.12
C TRP A 195 4.26 -8.76 -9.11
N THR A 196 4.59 -9.08 -10.36
CA THR A 196 4.80 -8.08 -11.41
C THR A 196 3.54 -7.26 -11.68
N SER A 197 2.35 -7.87 -11.65
CA SER A 197 1.09 -7.14 -11.83
C SER A 197 0.85 -6.09 -10.73
N PHE A 198 1.21 -6.39 -9.48
CA PHE A 198 1.12 -5.44 -8.38
C PHE A 198 2.14 -4.32 -8.54
N GLN A 199 3.40 -4.65 -8.85
CA GLN A 199 4.43 -3.64 -9.10
C GLN A 199 4.03 -2.71 -10.25
N GLN A 200 3.43 -3.23 -11.32
CA GLN A 200 2.97 -2.43 -12.44
C GLN A 200 1.89 -1.43 -12.02
N TRP A 201 0.92 -1.83 -11.21
CA TRP A 201 -0.12 -0.93 -10.69
C TRP A 201 0.49 0.23 -9.89
N PHE A 202 1.42 -0.07 -8.99
CA PHE A 202 2.09 0.97 -8.19
C PHE A 202 3.02 1.85 -9.02
N ALA A 203 3.69 1.31 -10.04
CA ALA A 203 4.50 2.10 -10.96
C ALA A 203 3.64 3.09 -11.78
N GLU A 204 2.47 2.65 -12.25
CA GLU A 204 1.48 3.52 -12.89
C GLU A 204 0.97 4.59 -11.94
N TYR A 205 0.73 4.24 -10.68
CA TYR A 205 0.27 5.20 -9.67
C TYR A 205 1.33 6.24 -9.33
N ILE A 206 2.60 5.83 -9.14
CA ILE A 206 3.74 6.75 -8.96
C ILE A 206 3.83 7.70 -10.15
N LYS A 207 3.76 7.16 -11.38
CA LYS A 207 3.77 7.98 -12.61
C LYS A 207 2.66 9.02 -12.58
N TRP A 208 1.44 8.65 -12.20
CA TRP A 208 0.34 9.60 -12.06
C TRP A 208 0.64 10.67 -10.99
N LEU A 209 1.12 10.27 -9.82
CA LEU A 209 1.46 11.17 -8.70
C LEU A 209 2.54 12.20 -9.05
N VAL A 210 3.49 11.88 -9.92
CA VAL A 210 4.58 12.82 -10.27
C VAL A 210 4.30 13.64 -11.53
N THR A 211 3.36 13.21 -12.38
CA THR A 211 3.08 13.88 -13.65
C THR A 211 1.80 14.71 -13.64
N HIS A 212 0.74 14.24 -12.99
CA HIS A 212 -0.56 14.89 -12.99
C HIS A 212 -0.57 16.17 -12.12
N PRO A 213 -1.30 17.24 -12.51
CA PRO A 213 -1.36 18.48 -11.73
C PRO A 213 -1.77 18.29 -10.26
N TYR A 214 -2.68 17.36 -9.97
CA TYR A 214 -3.07 17.02 -8.59
C TYR A 214 -1.92 16.46 -7.78
N GLY A 215 -1.17 15.52 -8.36
CA GLY A 215 0.00 14.93 -7.74
C GLY A 215 1.12 15.94 -7.48
N LYS A 216 1.40 16.82 -8.46
CA LYS A 216 2.37 17.90 -8.32
C LYS A 216 1.97 18.92 -7.26
N ALA A 217 0.70 19.30 -7.22
CA ALA A 217 0.19 20.24 -6.22
C ALA A 217 0.31 19.68 -4.80
N GLU A 218 -0.03 18.40 -4.61
CA GLU A 218 0.10 17.71 -3.33
C GLU A 218 1.57 17.57 -2.91
N MET A 219 2.44 17.16 -3.83
CA MET A 219 3.88 17.09 -3.60
C MET A 219 4.43 18.42 -3.08
N GLU A 220 4.01 19.54 -3.67
CA GLU A 220 4.44 20.90 -3.32
C GLU A 220 3.68 21.56 -2.16
N ALA A 221 2.75 20.83 -1.53
CA ALA A 221 2.08 21.34 -0.34
C ALA A 221 3.07 21.58 0.82
N LYS A 222 2.91 22.70 1.53
CA LYS A 222 3.83 23.15 2.60
C LYS A 222 3.39 22.70 4.00
N ASN A 223 2.47 21.74 4.08
CA ASN A 223 1.93 21.20 5.32
C ASN A 223 2.02 19.67 5.30
N ASN A 224 1.24 19.00 6.15
CA ASN A 224 1.22 17.54 6.25
C ASN A 224 1.00 16.82 4.91
N HIS A 225 0.30 17.41 3.95
CA HIS A 225 0.05 16.81 2.64
C HIS A 225 1.35 16.52 1.86
N GLY A 226 2.30 17.45 1.86
CA GLY A 226 3.59 17.26 1.20
C GLY A 226 4.42 16.15 1.85
N THR A 227 4.37 16.06 3.19
CA THR A 227 5.00 14.97 3.94
C THR A 227 4.34 13.62 3.64
N CYS A 228 3.01 13.55 3.67
CA CYS A 228 2.26 12.34 3.35
C CYS A 228 2.49 11.87 1.91
N TRP A 229 2.65 12.80 0.96
CA TRP A 229 3.03 12.48 -0.41
C TRP A 229 4.39 11.76 -0.46
N VAL A 230 5.42 12.32 0.21
CA VAL A 230 6.77 11.73 0.22
C VAL A 230 6.77 10.36 0.91
N MET A 231 6.04 10.21 2.02
CA MET A 231 5.90 8.93 2.70
C MET A 231 5.32 7.85 1.75
N GLN A 232 4.21 8.14 1.09
CA GLN A 232 3.56 7.22 0.16
C GLN A 232 4.49 6.85 -1.01
N VAL A 233 5.02 7.84 -1.72
CA VAL A 233 5.83 7.61 -2.92
C VAL A 233 7.12 6.86 -2.59
N SER A 234 7.74 7.12 -1.43
CA SER A 234 8.95 6.40 -1.02
C SER A 234 8.70 4.90 -0.78
N VAL A 235 7.56 4.54 -0.17
CA VAL A 235 7.17 3.14 0.07
C VAL A 235 6.87 2.46 -1.26
N PHE A 236 6.16 3.13 -2.16
CA PHE A 236 5.81 2.57 -3.46
C PHE A 236 7.04 2.42 -4.36
N ALA A 237 7.93 3.41 -4.38
CA ALA A 237 9.19 3.36 -5.14
C ALA A 237 10.08 2.19 -4.69
N LYS A 238 10.19 1.97 -3.37
CA LYS A 238 10.89 0.80 -2.83
C LYS A 238 10.27 -0.51 -3.33
N PHE A 239 8.93 -0.59 -3.34
CA PHE A 239 8.22 -1.78 -3.79
C PHE A 239 8.39 -2.07 -5.29
N THR A 240 8.45 -1.02 -6.12
CA THR A 240 8.66 -1.16 -7.57
C THR A 240 10.13 -1.23 -7.98
N GLY A 241 11.07 -1.08 -7.04
CA GLY A 241 12.50 -1.02 -7.34
C GLY A 241 12.94 0.26 -8.05
N ASP A 242 12.17 1.34 -7.93
CA ASP A 242 12.49 2.66 -8.52
C ASP A 242 13.46 3.44 -7.62
N GLU A 243 14.75 3.11 -7.73
CA GLU A 243 15.80 3.75 -6.94
C GLU A 243 15.93 5.26 -7.22
N GLN A 244 15.61 5.72 -8.42
CA GLN A 244 15.66 7.15 -8.75
C GLN A 244 14.57 7.91 -8.00
N MET A 245 13.35 7.39 -7.98
CA MET A 245 12.24 7.99 -7.23
C MET A 245 12.47 7.92 -5.72
N LEU A 246 13.07 6.83 -5.23
CA LEU A 246 13.41 6.68 -3.83
C LEU A 246 14.48 7.71 -3.39
N GLU A 247 15.50 7.92 -4.22
CA GLU A 247 16.51 8.95 -3.98
C GLU A 247 15.93 10.38 -4.06
N PHE A 248 15.03 10.63 -5.01
CA PHE A 248 14.27 11.89 -5.07
C PHE A 248 13.51 12.14 -3.76
N CYS A 249 12.80 11.14 -3.23
CA CYS A 249 12.07 11.24 -1.97
C CYS A 249 13.01 11.54 -0.78
N ARG A 250 14.17 10.85 -0.69
CA ARG A 250 15.17 11.12 0.36
C ARG A 250 15.69 12.55 0.30
N ASN A 251 16.00 13.05 -0.89
CA ASN A 251 16.51 14.41 -1.08
C ASN A 251 15.44 15.46 -0.76
N ARG A 252 14.19 15.25 -1.20
CA ARG A 252 13.09 16.14 -0.85
C ARG A 252 12.86 16.18 0.66
N PHE A 253 12.87 15.04 1.33
CA PHE A 253 12.73 14.99 2.79
C PHE A 253 13.80 15.86 3.48
N LYS A 254 15.08 15.70 3.11
CA LYS A 254 16.21 16.45 3.69
C LYS A 254 16.21 17.95 3.39
N THR A 255 15.68 18.38 2.24
CA THR A 255 15.88 19.74 1.74
C THR A 255 14.61 20.60 1.73
N LYS A 256 13.44 20.00 1.92
CA LYS A 256 12.13 20.68 1.86
C LYS A 256 11.25 20.44 3.07
N LEU A 257 11.43 19.34 3.80
CA LEU A 257 10.50 18.91 4.87
C LEU A 257 11.13 18.86 6.27
N LEU A 258 12.47 18.77 6.35
CA LEU A 258 13.25 19.07 7.57
C LEU A 258 13.58 20.57 7.63
#